data_AF-A0A857J7P1-F1
#
_entry.id   AF-A0A857J7P1-F1
#
_cell.length_a   1.000
_cell.length_b   1.000
_cell.length_c   1.000
_cell.angle_alpha   90.00
_cell.angle_beta   90.00
_cell.angle_gamma   90.00
#
_symmetry.space_group_name_H-M   'P 1'
#
loop_
_entity.id
_entity.type
_entity.pdbx_description
1 polymer ?
#
loop_
_entity_poly.entity_id
_entity_poly.type
_entity_poly.pdbx_seq_one_letter_code
_entity_poly.pdbx_strand_id
1 'polypeptide(L)'
;MRLCLHLLAPAFACMGLAACSPEFNWREVRPAGTRLQAQMPCKPEEATRAVPLAGTTVQMHLAGCDAGGATFVIGWTSPAASRVGAVLGDWQDSTLSSAGIAAGPDAPVGRPFGPPGAMALPQAVRLKVQGHAPDGAALPLEAAWFAAAGEAGPEALFAAVYRQPERPEASDTFFTGLRLR
;
A
#
# COMPACT_ATOMS: atom_id res chain seq x y z
N MET A 1 8.56 52.29 55.38
CA MET A 1 9.30 52.93 54.26
C MET A 1 10.52 52.09 53.93
N ARG A 2 10.40 51.23 52.91
CA ARG A 2 11.46 50.76 52.01
C ARG A 2 10.79 49.90 50.94
N LEU A 3 10.46 50.60 49.86
CA LEU A 3 10.00 50.07 48.58
C LEU A 3 11.14 49.20 48.01
N CYS A 4 10.91 47.90 47.81
CA CYS A 4 11.70 47.09 46.90
C CYS A 4 10.76 46.61 45.80
N LEU A 5 10.60 47.47 44.80
CA LEU A 5 9.89 47.18 43.56
C LEU A 5 10.73 46.16 42.79
N HIS A 6 10.49 44.87 43.01
CA HIS A 6 11.04 43.81 42.18
C HIS A 6 10.15 43.69 40.95
N LEU A 7 10.59 44.30 39.86
CA LEU A 7 10.10 44.08 38.50
C LEU A 7 10.26 42.58 38.19
N LEU A 8 9.21 41.80 38.48
CA LEU A 8 9.08 40.42 38.03
C LEU A 8 8.84 40.46 36.51
N ALA A 9 9.91 40.30 35.76
CA ALA A 9 9.87 40.05 34.33
C ALA A 9 9.00 38.81 34.07
N PRO A 10 8.09 38.84 33.07
CA PRO A 10 7.34 37.65 32.72
C PRO A 10 8.31 36.65 32.09
N ALA A 11 8.61 35.57 32.82
CA ALA A 11 9.29 34.42 32.27
C ALA A 11 8.34 33.78 31.25
N PHE A 12 8.51 34.17 29.98
CA PHE A 12 7.84 33.54 28.86
C PHE A 12 8.45 32.14 28.71
N ALA A 13 7.88 31.18 29.44
CA ALA A 13 8.18 29.78 29.27
C ALA A 13 7.70 29.38 27.87
N CYS A 14 8.61 29.40 26.90
CA CYS A 14 8.38 28.80 25.59
C CYS A 14 8.08 27.32 25.82
N MET A 15 6.79 27.00 25.88
CA MET A 15 6.25 25.68 25.66
C MET A 15 6.78 25.20 24.31
N GLY A 16 7.85 24.39 24.36
CA GLY A 16 8.28 23.60 23.23
C GLY A 16 7.17 22.58 22.96
N LEU A 17 6.22 22.95 22.10
CA LEU A 17 5.40 21.98 21.39
C LEU A 17 6.38 21.20 20.52
N ALA A 18 6.98 20.15 21.09
CA ALA A 18 7.47 19.04 20.30
C ALA A 18 6.23 18.53 19.56
N ALA A 19 6.03 19.02 18.33
CA ALA A 19 5.07 18.44 17.43
C ALA A 19 5.62 17.04 17.10
N CYS A 20 5.30 16.07 17.95
CA CYS A 20 5.44 14.66 17.67
C CYS A 20 4.53 14.38 16.47
N SER A 21 5.04 14.60 15.25
CA SER A 21 4.37 14.09 14.07
C SER A 21 4.40 12.56 14.20
N PRO A 22 3.24 11.89 14.28
CA PRO A 22 3.22 10.44 14.39
C PRO A 22 3.89 9.86 13.14
N GLU A 23 4.79 8.90 13.36
CA GLU A 23 5.49 8.15 12.32
C GLU A 23 4.54 7.56 11.27
N PHE A 24 3.34 7.18 11.72
CA PHE A 24 2.20 6.78 10.89
C PHE A 24 1.05 7.78 11.06
N ASN A 25 0.81 8.60 10.05
CA ASN A 25 -0.31 9.54 9.94
C ASN A 25 -1.39 8.95 9.04
N TRP A 26 -2.09 7.95 9.59
CA TRP A 26 -3.14 7.20 8.91
C TRP A 26 -4.24 8.13 8.39
N ARG A 27 -4.47 8.05 7.09
CA ARG A 27 -5.51 8.82 6.41
C ARG A 27 -6.22 7.95 5.39
N GLU A 28 -7.49 8.27 5.22
CA GLU A 28 -8.31 7.63 4.21
C GLU A 28 -7.98 8.21 2.83
N VAL A 29 -7.83 7.32 1.84
CA VAL A 29 -7.66 7.68 0.43
C VAL A 29 -8.67 6.90 -0.40
N ARG A 30 -9.08 7.51 -1.51
CA ARG A 30 -9.98 6.91 -2.51
C ARG A 30 -9.30 7.02 -3.88
N PRO A 31 -8.65 5.94 -4.36
CA PRO A 31 -8.05 5.93 -5.69
C PRO A 31 -9.09 6.29 -6.75
N ALA A 32 -8.73 7.25 -7.60
CA ALA A 32 -9.66 7.83 -8.56
C ALA A 32 -10.20 6.78 -9.54
N GLY A 33 -11.51 6.83 -9.78
CA GLY A 33 -12.19 5.90 -10.69
C GLY A 33 -12.26 4.47 -10.16
N THR A 34 -12.11 4.27 -8.84
CA THR A 34 -12.29 2.96 -8.19
C THR A 34 -13.32 3.03 -7.08
N ARG A 35 -13.87 1.87 -6.70
CA ARG A 35 -14.62 1.72 -5.45
C ARG A 35 -13.73 1.45 -4.24
N LEU A 36 -12.41 1.49 -4.41
CA LEU A 36 -11.48 1.22 -3.32
C LEU A 36 -11.42 2.42 -2.36
N GLN A 37 -11.53 2.11 -1.08
CA GLN A 37 -11.13 2.96 0.02
C GLN A 37 -9.96 2.27 0.73
N ALA A 38 -8.87 2.99 0.97
CA ALA A 38 -7.69 2.48 1.65
C ALA A 38 -7.23 3.43 2.76
N GLN A 39 -6.52 2.88 3.75
CA GLN A 39 -5.83 3.66 4.78
C GLN A 39 -4.34 3.73 4.42
N MET A 40 -3.84 4.92 4.15
CA MET A 40 -2.42 5.17 3.90
C MET A 40 -1.75 5.77 5.14
N PRO A 41 -0.52 5.36 5.49
CA PRO A 41 0.16 5.87 6.68
C PRO A 41 0.75 7.28 6.51
N CYS A 42 0.71 7.82 5.31
CA CYS A 42 1.19 9.16 4.96
C CYS A 42 0.37 9.71 3.79
N LYS A 43 0.63 10.95 3.38
CA LYS A 43 0.10 11.47 2.12
C LYS A 43 0.76 10.70 0.97
N PRO A 44 0.00 9.98 0.13
CA PRO A 44 0.59 9.28 -0.99
C PRO A 44 0.95 10.22 -2.12
N GLU A 45 2.00 9.82 -2.83
CA GLU A 45 2.33 10.32 -4.16
C GLU A 45 1.72 9.38 -5.19
N GLU A 46 1.09 9.97 -6.20
CA GLU A 46 0.44 9.22 -7.27
C GLU A 46 1.31 9.20 -8.54
N ALA A 47 1.35 8.05 -9.20
CA ALA A 47 2.02 7.87 -10.47
C ALA A 47 1.14 7.04 -11.41
N THR A 48 1.20 7.34 -12.70
CA THR A 48 0.55 6.53 -13.74
C THR A 48 1.59 6.12 -14.77
N ARG A 49 1.57 4.85 -15.17
CA ARG A 49 2.46 4.33 -16.21
C ARG A 49 1.80 3.22 -17.02
N ALA A 50 2.18 3.13 -18.28
CA ALA A 50 1.83 2.00 -19.13
C ALA A 50 2.66 0.78 -18.70
N VAL A 51 2.00 -0.35 -18.42
CA VAL A 51 2.66 -1.60 -18.01
C VAL A 51 2.17 -2.75 -18.90
N PRO A 52 3.07 -3.59 -19.44
CA PRO A 52 2.66 -4.83 -20.08
C PRO A 52 2.14 -5.80 -19.00
N LEU A 53 0.86 -6.16 -19.08
CA LEU A 53 0.23 -7.19 -18.25
C LEU A 53 -0.69 -8.06 -19.11
N ALA A 54 -0.56 -9.37 -18.92
CA ALA A 54 -1.27 -10.42 -19.63
C ALA A 54 -1.24 -10.19 -21.15
N GLY A 55 -0.06 -9.92 -21.72
CA GLY A 55 0.10 -9.71 -23.18
C GLY A 55 -0.57 -8.44 -23.73
N THR A 56 -1.03 -7.53 -22.87
CA THR A 56 -1.61 -6.23 -23.26
C THR A 56 -0.94 -5.11 -22.49
N THR A 57 -0.91 -3.90 -23.04
CA THR A 57 -0.48 -2.73 -22.26
C THR A 57 -1.67 -2.15 -21.52
N VAL A 58 -1.60 -2.09 -20.19
CA VAL A 58 -2.61 -1.46 -19.34
C VAL A 58 -2.09 -0.16 -18.76
N GLN A 59 -2.98 0.80 -18.54
CA GLN A 59 -2.64 2.00 -17.74
C GLN A 59 -2.73 1.61 -16.27
N MET A 60 -1.57 1.57 -15.62
CA MET A 60 -1.45 1.26 -14.20
C MET A 60 -1.32 2.55 -13.41
N HIS A 61 -2.21 2.73 -12.45
CA HIS A 61 -2.16 3.82 -11.48
C HIS A 61 -1.61 3.27 -10.16
N LEU A 62 -0.79 4.08 -9.49
CA LEU A 62 -0.15 3.74 -8.22
C LEU A 62 -0.28 4.93 -7.27
N ALA A 63 -0.52 4.64 -6.00
CA ALA A 63 -0.43 5.58 -4.89
C ALA A 63 0.51 4.98 -3.85
N GLY A 64 1.67 5.60 -3.63
CA GLY A 64 2.72 5.09 -2.75
C GLY A 64 3.15 6.10 -1.70
N CYS A 65 3.57 5.64 -0.52
CA CYS A 65 4.25 6.49 0.44
C CYS A 65 5.17 5.70 1.37
N ASP A 66 6.22 6.36 1.85
CA ASP A 66 7.19 5.80 2.79
C ASP A 66 6.86 6.23 4.22
N ALA A 67 6.72 5.25 5.13
CA ALA A 67 6.49 5.48 6.55
C ALA A 67 7.08 4.35 7.40
N GLY A 68 7.70 4.71 8.52
CA GLY A 68 8.30 3.79 9.49
C GLY A 68 9.17 2.71 8.86
N GLY A 69 10.12 3.10 8.00
CA GLY A 69 11.07 2.19 7.36
C GLY A 69 10.53 1.33 6.21
N ALA A 70 9.24 1.43 5.87
CA ALA A 70 8.59 0.65 4.82
C ALA A 70 7.89 1.52 3.77
N THR A 71 7.68 0.94 2.58
CA THR A 71 6.93 1.57 1.49
C THR A 71 5.57 0.89 1.36
N PHE A 72 4.50 1.67 1.47
CA PHE A 72 3.11 1.23 1.32
C PHE A 72 2.59 1.66 -0.05
N VAL A 73 2.02 0.73 -0.81
CA VAL A 73 1.59 0.96 -2.19
C VAL A 73 0.18 0.42 -2.42
N ILE A 74 -0.69 1.22 -3.01
CA ILE A 74 -1.92 0.78 -3.66
C ILE A 74 -1.76 0.94 -5.16
N GLY A 75 -2.20 -0.04 -5.94
CA GLY A 75 -2.22 0.00 -7.38
C GLY A 75 -3.57 -0.39 -7.95
N TRP A 76 -3.93 0.18 -9.09
CA TRP A 76 -5.17 -0.17 -9.78
C TRP A 76 -5.08 0.00 -11.29
N THR A 77 -5.84 -0.84 -11.98
CA THR A 77 -6.08 -0.74 -13.42
C THR A 77 -7.45 -1.31 -13.78
N SER A 78 -8.00 -0.89 -14.91
CA SER A 78 -9.34 -1.30 -15.39
C SER A 78 -9.20 -2.14 -16.67
N PRO A 79 -8.90 -3.45 -16.56
CA PRO A 79 -8.79 -4.30 -17.72
C PRO A 79 -10.18 -4.66 -18.29
N ALA A 80 -10.22 -5.19 -19.51
CA ALA A 80 -11.43 -5.78 -20.04
C ALA A 80 -11.94 -6.91 -19.12
N ALA A 81 -13.26 -7.07 -19.01
CA ALA A 81 -13.87 -8.01 -18.07
C ALA A 81 -13.39 -9.46 -18.23
N SER A 82 -13.17 -9.91 -19.47
CA SER A 82 -12.65 -11.24 -19.79
C SER A 82 -11.17 -11.44 -19.41
N ARG A 83 -10.47 -10.38 -19.02
CA ARG A 83 -9.02 -10.38 -18.76
C ARG A 83 -8.65 -10.17 -17.30
N VAL A 84 -9.58 -9.78 -16.42
CA VAL A 84 -9.26 -9.41 -15.02
C VAL A 84 -8.47 -10.49 -14.28
N GLY A 85 -8.87 -11.76 -14.38
CA GLY A 85 -8.13 -12.87 -13.75
C GLY A 85 -6.73 -13.07 -14.33
N ALA A 86 -6.58 -12.94 -15.65
CA ALA A 86 -5.27 -13.05 -16.31
C ALA A 86 -4.34 -11.89 -15.93
N VAL A 87 -4.88 -10.67 -15.82
CA VAL A 87 -4.14 -9.48 -15.39
C VAL A 87 -3.69 -9.60 -13.95
N LEU A 88 -4.55 -10.08 -13.03
CA LEU A 88 -4.15 -10.31 -11.64
C LEU A 88 -3.07 -11.38 -11.51
N GLY A 89 -3.18 -12.47 -12.27
CA GLY A 89 -2.18 -13.55 -12.27
C GLY A 89 -0.82 -13.07 -12.79
N ASP A 90 -0.79 -12.42 -13.95
CA ASP A 90 0.46 -11.90 -14.51
C ASP A 90 1.08 -10.78 -13.66
N TRP A 91 0.25 -10.00 -12.97
CA TRP A 91 0.73 -9.01 -12.01
C TRP A 91 1.35 -9.67 -10.76
N GLN A 92 0.80 -10.78 -10.27
CA GLN A 92 1.42 -11.57 -9.21
C GLN A 92 2.80 -12.06 -9.64
N ASP A 93 2.87 -12.73 -10.79
CA ASP A 93 4.12 -13.29 -11.31
C ASP A 93 5.17 -12.20 -11.54
N SER A 94 4.79 -11.08 -12.13
CA SER A 94 5.67 -9.92 -12.36
C SER A 94 6.19 -9.32 -11.05
N THR A 95 5.35 -9.25 -10.02
CA THR A 95 5.76 -8.71 -8.72
C THR A 95 6.73 -9.65 -8.01
N LEU A 96 6.44 -10.96 -8.00
CA LEU A 96 7.31 -11.97 -7.40
C LEU A 96 8.65 -12.05 -8.13
N SER A 97 8.63 -12.04 -9.46
CA SER A 97 9.85 -12.02 -10.28
C SER A 97 10.71 -10.78 -10.00
N SER A 98 10.08 -9.60 -9.86
CA SER A 98 10.78 -8.36 -9.49
C SER A 98 11.41 -8.41 -8.08
N ALA A 99 10.89 -9.28 -7.21
CA ALA A 99 11.44 -9.55 -5.88
C ALA A 99 12.41 -10.75 -5.87
N GLY A 100 12.88 -11.21 -7.04
CA GLY A 100 13.84 -12.32 -7.15
C GLY A 100 13.26 -13.70 -6.83
N ILE A 101 11.94 -13.84 -6.80
CA ILE A 101 11.26 -15.12 -6.53
C ILE A 101 10.95 -15.79 -7.86
N ALA A 102 11.57 -16.95 -8.09
CA ALA A 102 11.37 -17.72 -9.31
C ALA A 102 10.03 -18.46 -9.29
N ALA A 103 9.41 -18.57 -10.46
CA ALA A 103 8.30 -19.49 -10.67
C ALA A 103 8.78 -20.95 -10.56
N GLY A 104 7.94 -21.82 -10.02
CA GLY A 104 8.25 -23.24 -9.88
C GLY A 104 7.31 -23.96 -8.91
N PRO A 105 7.52 -25.28 -8.68
CA PRO A 105 6.71 -26.08 -7.76
C PRO A 105 6.75 -25.56 -6.32
N ASP A 106 7.86 -24.94 -5.93
CA ASP A 106 8.07 -24.38 -4.59
C ASP A 106 7.73 -22.88 -4.50
N ALA A 107 7.10 -22.32 -5.55
CA ALA A 107 6.70 -20.92 -5.54
C ALA A 107 5.71 -20.65 -4.39
N PRO A 108 5.83 -19.50 -3.70
CA PRO A 108 4.92 -19.14 -2.63
C PRO A 108 3.47 -19.12 -3.09
N VAL A 109 2.61 -19.86 -2.37
CA VAL A 109 1.17 -19.88 -2.63
C VAL A 109 0.49 -18.87 -1.73
N GLY A 110 -0.26 -17.94 -2.33
CA GLY A 110 -1.04 -16.96 -1.61
C GLY A 110 -2.27 -17.55 -0.92
N ARG A 111 -2.71 -16.92 0.16
CA ARG A 111 -3.96 -17.24 0.86
C ARG A 111 -5.10 -16.44 0.23
N PRO A 112 -6.31 -17.01 0.06
CA PRO A 112 -7.46 -16.26 -0.44
C PRO A 112 -7.65 -14.93 0.31
N PHE A 113 -7.83 -13.86 -0.44
CA PHE A 113 -7.96 -12.51 0.11
C PHE A 113 -8.89 -11.66 -0.75
N GLY A 114 -9.72 -10.86 -0.07
CA GLY A 114 -10.52 -9.83 -0.69
C GLY A 114 -11.36 -9.10 0.37
N PRO A 115 -11.42 -7.77 0.36
CA PRO A 115 -12.39 -7.04 1.17
C PRO A 115 -13.82 -7.50 0.84
N PRO A 116 -14.79 -7.36 1.77
CA PRO A 116 -16.20 -7.61 1.46
C PRO A 116 -16.64 -6.88 0.17
N GLY A 117 -17.29 -7.59 -0.74
CA GLY A 117 -17.66 -7.08 -2.06
C GLY A 117 -16.63 -7.33 -3.19
N ALA A 118 -15.47 -7.90 -2.86
CA ALA A 118 -14.50 -8.32 -3.87
C ALA A 118 -15.04 -9.47 -4.72
N MET A 119 -14.58 -9.54 -5.97
CA MET A 119 -14.88 -10.64 -6.87
C MET A 119 -14.22 -11.92 -6.39
N ALA A 120 -14.96 -13.04 -6.44
CA ALA A 120 -14.42 -14.36 -6.13
C ALA A 120 -13.56 -14.87 -7.29
N LEU A 121 -12.26 -14.57 -7.25
CA LEU A 121 -11.28 -15.02 -8.24
C LEU A 121 -10.22 -15.89 -7.54
N PRO A 122 -9.71 -16.95 -8.20
CA PRO A 122 -8.63 -17.76 -7.64
C PRO A 122 -7.32 -16.96 -7.50
N GLN A 123 -7.14 -15.91 -8.30
CA GLN A 123 -6.01 -14.98 -8.21
C GLN A 123 -6.20 -13.94 -7.09
N ALA A 124 -7.35 -13.90 -6.41
CA ALA A 124 -7.56 -12.95 -5.32
C ALA A 124 -6.90 -13.48 -4.03
N VAL A 125 -5.64 -13.10 -3.81
CA VAL A 125 -4.79 -13.66 -2.75
C VAL A 125 -3.93 -12.61 -2.06
N ARG A 126 -3.50 -12.91 -0.83
CA ARG A 126 -2.47 -12.22 -0.06
C ARG A 126 -1.35 -13.19 0.28
N LEU A 127 -0.11 -12.75 0.16
CA LEU A 127 1.08 -13.52 0.53
C LEU A 127 2.11 -12.62 1.19
N LYS A 128 2.99 -13.24 1.98
CA LYS A 128 4.16 -12.62 2.59
C LYS A 128 5.37 -13.47 2.27
N VAL A 129 6.42 -12.84 1.74
CA VAL A 129 7.61 -13.50 1.22
C VAL A 129 8.87 -12.71 1.58
N GLN A 130 10.00 -13.41 1.65
CA GLN A 130 11.33 -12.80 1.67
C GLN A 130 11.89 -12.82 0.25
N GLY A 131 11.88 -11.66 -0.41
CA GLY A 131 12.53 -11.47 -1.71
C GLY A 131 13.90 -10.81 -1.59
N HIS A 132 14.48 -10.50 -2.74
CA HIS A 132 15.72 -9.74 -2.87
C HIS A 132 15.56 -8.66 -3.94
N ALA A 133 16.11 -7.48 -3.70
CA ALA A 133 16.21 -6.42 -4.69
C ALA A 133 17.28 -6.77 -5.74
N PRO A 134 17.33 -6.07 -6.89
CA PRO A 134 18.31 -6.34 -7.95
C PRO A 134 19.79 -6.22 -7.52
N ASP A 135 20.06 -5.46 -6.46
CA ASP A 135 21.39 -5.33 -5.84
C ASP A 135 21.71 -6.44 -4.82
N GLY A 136 20.79 -7.39 -4.63
CA GLY A 136 20.90 -8.49 -3.68
C GLY A 136 20.41 -8.17 -2.26
N ALA A 137 19.99 -6.94 -1.97
CA ALA A 137 19.51 -6.58 -0.64
C ALA A 137 18.20 -7.30 -0.29
N ALA A 138 18.04 -7.70 0.98
CA ALA A 138 16.81 -8.35 1.44
C ALA A 138 15.60 -7.42 1.26
N LEU A 139 14.56 -7.93 0.61
CA LEU A 139 13.33 -7.21 0.31
C LEU A 139 12.13 -8.04 0.79
N PRO A 140 11.82 -8.03 2.11
CA PRO A 140 10.59 -8.64 2.56
C PRO A 140 9.42 -7.88 1.93
N LEU A 141 8.46 -8.64 1.40
CA LEU A 141 7.32 -8.15 0.67
C LEU A 141 6.07 -8.82 1.24
N GLU A 142 5.07 -8.02 1.55
CA GLU A 142 3.71 -8.49 1.77
C GLU A 142 2.81 -7.84 0.74
N ALA A 143 2.04 -8.62 0.01
CA ALA A 143 1.23 -8.12 -1.10
C ALA A 143 -0.10 -8.85 -1.20
N ALA A 144 -1.10 -8.12 -1.69
CA ALA A 144 -2.42 -8.63 -2.00
C ALA A 144 -2.86 -8.15 -3.39
N TRP A 145 -3.50 -9.06 -4.13
CA TRP A 145 -4.13 -8.79 -5.42
C TRP A 145 -5.57 -9.24 -5.31
N PHE A 146 -6.49 -8.42 -5.82
CA PHE A 146 -7.91 -8.75 -5.83
C PHE A 146 -8.60 -7.92 -6.90
N ALA A 147 -9.87 -8.24 -7.17
CA ALA A 147 -10.68 -7.43 -8.07
C ALA A 147 -11.99 -7.03 -7.41
N ALA A 148 -12.54 -5.93 -7.91
CA ALA A 148 -13.89 -5.49 -7.58
C ALA A 148 -14.62 -5.17 -8.87
N ALA A 149 -15.96 -5.23 -8.86
CA ALA A 149 -16.70 -4.56 -9.91
C ALA A 149 -16.49 -3.04 -9.76
N GLY A 150 -16.27 -2.33 -10.86
CA GLY A 150 -16.29 -0.87 -10.96
C GLY A 150 -17.52 -0.40 -11.74
N GLU A 151 -17.62 0.90 -11.98
CA GLU A 151 -18.76 1.47 -12.73
C GLU A 151 -18.72 1.07 -14.23
N ALA A 152 -17.55 1.09 -14.84
CA ALA A 152 -17.36 0.84 -16.28
C ALA A 152 -16.93 -0.61 -16.60
N GLY A 153 -16.66 -1.43 -15.59
CA GLY A 153 -16.06 -2.75 -15.73
C GLY A 153 -15.33 -3.15 -14.45
N PRO A 154 -14.72 -4.34 -14.40
CA PRO A 154 -13.96 -4.75 -13.23
C PRO A 154 -12.66 -3.96 -13.07
N GLU A 155 -12.29 -3.74 -11.83
CA GLU A 155 -11.05 -3.10 -11.39
C GLU A 155 -10.11 -4.20 -10.86
N ALA A 156 -8.89 -4.27 -11.39
CA ALA A 156 -7.81 -5.07 -10.82
C ALA A 156 -7.05 -4.20 -9.82
N LEU A 157 -6.95 -4.66 -8.59
CA LEU A 157 -6.42 -3.92 -7.44
C LEU A 157 -5.22 -4.64 -6.83
N PHE A 158 -4.27 -3.84 -6.35
CA PHE A 158 -3.04 -4.28 -5.71
C PHE A 158 -2.80 -3.48 -4.44
N ALA A 159 -2.30 -4.13 -3.40
CA ALA A 159 -1.83 -3.50 -2.18
C ALA A 159 -0.54 -4.18 -1.74
N ALA A 160 0.51 -3.42 -1.41
CA ALA A 160 1.77 -3.99 -0.96
C ALA A 160 2.47 -3.16 0.11
N VAL A 161 3.22 -3.85 0.95
CA VAL A 161 4.17 -3.31 1.91
C VAL A 161 5.54 -3.89 1.56
N TYR A 162 6.45 -3.01 1.14
CA TYR A 162 7.85 -3.35 0.87
C TYR A 162 8.70 -2.97 2.08
N ARG A 163 9.60 -3.89 2.46
CA ARG A 163 10.37 -3.87 3.72
C ARG A 163 9.46 -4.06 4.94
N GLN A 164 10.05 -4.48 6.05
CA GLN A 164 9.32 -4.62 7.30
C GLN A 164 9.21 -3.24 7.96
N PRO A 165 7.99 -2.75 8.28
CA PRO A 165 7.85 -1.50 9.02
C PRO A 165 8.44 -1.66 10.43
N GLU A 166 8.95 -0.56 10.99
CA GLU A 166 9.47 -0.49 12.37
C GLU A 166 8.44 -0.99 13.40
N ARG A 167 7.16 -0.73 13.10
CA ARG A 167 6.00 -1.29 13.79
C ARG A 167 5.31 -2.37 12.94
N PRO A 168 5.50 -3.66 13.25
CA PRO A 168 4.96 -4.75 12.45
C PRO A 168 3.43 -4.69 12.25
N GLU A 169 2.68 -4.16 13.23
CA GLU A 169 1.23 -4.00 13.17
C GLU A 169 0.75 -3.00 12.09
N ALA A 170 1.64 -2.17 11.55
CA ALA A 170 1.31 -1.24 10.48
C ALA A 170 0.90 -1.97 9.19
N SER A 171 1.50 -3.13 8.90
CA SER A 171 1.11 -3.96 7.75
C SER A 171 -0.34 -4.45 7.89
N ASP A 172 -0.69 -4.96 9.06
CA ASP A 172 -2.05 -5.44 9.31
C ASP A 172 -3.08 -4.31 9.28
N THR A 173 -2.73 -3.14 9.82
CA THR A 173 -3.57 -1.93 9.72
C THR A 173 -3.83 -1.54 8.27
N PHE A 174 -2.80 -1.59 7.42
CA PHE A 174 -2.90 -1.28 5.99
C PHE A 174 -3.86 -2.25 5.26
N PHE A 175 -3.64 -3.57 5.37
CA PHE A 175 -4.46 -4.56 4.68
C PHE A 175 -5.89 -4.64 5.23
N THR A 176 -6.07 -4.52 6.56
CA THR A 176 -7.40 -4.49 7.17
C THR A 176 -8.14 -3.19 6.91
N GLY A 177 -7.46 -2.12 6.50
CA GLY A 177 -8.04 -0.84 6.10
C GLY A 177 -8.66 -0.82 4.71
N LEU A 178 -8.46 -1.86 3.89
CA LEU A 178 -9.02 -1.94 2.54
C LEU A 178 -10.53 -2.21 2.56
N ARG A 179 -11.32 -1.38 1.89
CA ARG A 179 -12.77 -1.47 1.79
C ARG A 179 -13.24 -1.16 0.37
N LEU A 180 -14.34 -1.77 -0.05
CA LEU A 180 -15.01 -1.47 -1.32
C LEU A 180 -16.31 -0.73 -1.01
N ARG A 181 -16.45 0.52 -1.47
CA ARG A 181 -17.56 1.43 -1.15
C ARG A 181 -18.04 2.20 -2.37
#